data_AF-X1RWW4-F1
#
_entry.id   AF-X1RWW4-F1
#
_cell.length_a   1.000
_cell.length_b   1.000
_cell.length_c   1.000
_cell.angle_alpha   90.00
_cell.angle_beta   90.00
_cell.angle_gamma   90.00
#
_symmetry.space_group_name_H-M   'P 1'
#
loop_
_entity.id
_entity.type
_entity.pdbx_description
1 polymer ?
#
loop_
_entity_poly.entity_id
_entity_poly.type
_entity_poly.pdbx_seq_one_letter_code
_entity_poly.pdbx_strand_id
1 'polypeptide(L)'
;MNKMKIEEKKEPKPRIVVSTRKVYTPTSSEEARINYNKGVASFKNKDLDNAVKYYEKAISIDPGYVDAYDNLGLAFRHQGNLEKAEFYYKKSIEIYPNGYLAHQNLAIVYGLKKLYDKALNEYKIMIKIDPNDPEGYYGIANYYMTIGNNDLALENAKKALKLYEEVTEEFSNRLRDDLEKVQKIENKIMELKYLSNY
;
A
#
# COMPACT_ATOMS: atom_id res chain seq x y z
N MET A 1 -45.32 38.33 30.81
CA MET A 1 -44.34 39.27 30.24
C MET A 1 -42.96 38.83 30.69
N ASN A 2 -42.26 38.04 29.87
CA ASN A 2 -40.80 37.83 29.90
C ASN A 2 -40.43 36.91 28.74
N LYS A 3 -40.05 37.52 27.61
CA LYS A 3 -39.47 36.80 26.47
C LYS A 3 -38.02 36.50 26.83
N MET A 4 -37.72 35.21 27.04
CA MET A 4 -36.34 34.71 27.09
C MET A 4 -35.65 35.01 25.76
N LYS A 5 -34.62 35.85 25.79
CA LYS A 5 -33.64 36.00 24.72
C LYS A 5 -32.86 34.69 24.63
N ILE A 6 -33.06 33.95 23.56
CA ILE A 6 -32.18 32.84 23.19
C ILE A 6 -30.92 33.51 22.62
N GLU A 7 -29.82 33.44 23.37
CA GLU A 7 -28.51 33.79 22.85
C GLU A 7 -28.11 32.76 21.78
N GLU A 8 -28.10 33.19 20.53
CA GLU A 8 -27.48 32.45 19.43
C GLU A 8 -26.00 32.22 19.76
N LYS A 9 -25.65 30.95 20.06
CA LYS A 9 -24.27 30.49 20.04
C LYS A 9 -23.72 30.74 18.65
N LYS A 10 -22.88 31.77 18.49
CA LYS A 10 -22.10 32.00 17.27
C LYS A 10 -21.20 30.79 17.06
N GLU A 11 -21.54 29.96 16.09
CA GLU A 11 -20.64 28.92 15.59
C GLU A 11 -19.30 29.54 15.17
N PRO A 12 -18.16 28.87 15.40
CA PRO A 12 -16.88 29.37 14.93
C PRO A 12 -16.91 29.42 13.40
N LYS A 13 -16.79 30.63 12.84
CA LYS A 13 -16.62 30.81 11.40
C LYS A 13 -15.50 29.91 10.90
N PRO A 14 -15.71 29.06 9.87
CA PRO A 14 -14.66 28.20 9.37
C PRO A 14 -13.49 29.07 8.90
N ARG A 15 -12.33 28.88 9.52
CA ARG A 15 -11.08 29.54 9.14
C ARG A 15 -10.68 28.94 7.79
N ILE A 16 -11.02 29.62 6.71
CA ILE A 16 -10.53 29.28 5.37
C ILE A 16 -9.02 29.52 5.38
N VAL A 17 -8.25 28.47 5.65
CA VAL A 17 -6.83 28.46 5.31
C VAL A 17 -6.77 28.16 3.83
N VAL A 18 -6.75 29.21 3.01
CA VAL A 18 -6.43 29.12 1.58
C VAL A 18 -4.95 28.74 1.47
N SER A 19 -4.64 27.48 1.70
CA SER A 19 -3.43 26.86 1.17
C SER A 19 -3.75 26.50 -0.27
N THR A 20 -3.02 27.07 -1.21
CA THR A 20 -3.26 27.03 -2.66
C THR A 20 -3.29 25.60 -3.21
N ARG A 21 -4.42 24.90 -3.08
CA ARG A 21 -4.81 23.87 -4.03
C ARG A 21 -5.17 24.60 -5.31
N LYS A 22 -4.37 24.39 -6.37
CA LYS A 22 -4.74 24.73 -7.74
C LYS A 22 -6.20 24.37 -7.94
N VAL A 23 -7.02 25.36 -8.31
CA VAL A 23 -8.44 25.18 -8.60
C VAL A 23 -8.53 24.15 -9.72
N TYR A 24 -8.92 22.94 -9.33
CA TYR A 24 -8.98 21.81 -10.23
C TYR A 24 -10.33 21.87 -10.94
N THR A 25 -10.33 22.12 -12.25
CA THR A 25 -11.57 22.13 -13.05
C THR A 25 -12.13 20.71 -13.14
N PRO A 26 -13.46 20.50 -13.01
CA PRO A 26 -14.06 19.16 -13.03
C PRO A 26 -13.70 18.33 -14.27
N THR A 27 -13.49 19.00 -15.42
CA THR A 27 -13.21 18.41 -16.73
C THR A 27 -11.82 17.77 -16.86
N SER A 28 -10.77 18.34 -16.26
CA SER A 28 -9.43 17.73 -16.30
C SER A 28 -9.33 16.45 -15.45
N SER A 29 -10.18 16.31 -14.42
CA SER A 29 -10.15 15.14 -13.53
C SER A 29 -10.85 13.95 -14.19
N GLU A 30 -11.83 14.24 -15.04
CA GLU A 30 -12.66 13.23 -15.67
C GLU A 30 -11.92 12.54 -16.81
N GLU A 31 -11.18 13.28 -17.64
CA GLU A 31 -10.36 12.67 -18.69
C GLU A 31 -9.21 11.84 -18.10
N ALA A 32 -8.57 12.31 -17.02
CA ALA A 32 -7.56 11.53 -16.29
C ALA A 32 -8.16 10.23 -15.75
N ARG A 33 -9.34 10.30 -15.10
CA ARG A 33 -10.08 9.15 -14.58
C ARG A 33 -10.50 8.16 -15.66
N ILE A 34 -10.93 8.64 -16.83
CA ILE A 34 -11.29 7.77 -17.97
C ILE A 34 -10.07 7.00 -18.45
N ASN A 35 -8.93 7.67 -18.63
CA ASN A 35 -7.69 7.00 -19.02
C ASN A 35 -7.22 6.02 -17.95
N TYR A 36 -7.27 6.41 -16.67
CA TYR A 36 -6.98 5.49 -15.56
C TYR A 36 -7.84 4.22 -15.63
N ASN A 37 -9.16 4.36 -15.80
CA ASN A 37 -10.07 3.21 -15.88
C ASN A 37 -9.78 2.31 -17.09
N LYS A 38 -9.39 2.89 -18.24
CA LYS A 38 -8.92 2.11 -19.40
C LYS A 38 -7.64 1.34 -19.07
N GLY A 39 -6.71 1.97 -18.36
CA GLY A 39 -5.49 1.32 -17.87
C GLY A 39 -5.80 0.13 -16.95
N VAL A 40 -6.74 0.30 -16.01
CA VAL A 40 -7.20 -0.78 -15.13
C VAL A 40 -7.81 -1.94 -15.93
N ALA A 41 -8.63 -1.63 -16.93
CA ALA A 41 -9.24 -2.65 -17.79
C ALA A 41 -8.18 -3.41 -18.62
N SER A 42 -7.23 -2.70 -19.24
CA SER A 42 -6.12 -3.30 -19.97
C SER A 42 -5.25 -4.19 -19.08
N PHE A 43 -4.93 -3.73 -17.85
CA PHE A 43 -4.16 -4.51 -16.89
C PHE A 43 -4.87 -5.82 -16.52
N LYS A 44 -6.18 -5.77 -16.24
CA LYS A 44 -6.99 -6.97 -15.97
C LYS A 44 -7.00 -7.96 -17.14
N ASN A 45 -6.97 -7.44 -18.37
CA ASN A 45 -6.86 -8.24 -19.59
C ASN A 45 -5.44 -8.72 -19.90
N LYS A 46 -4.47 -8.50 -19.00
CA LYS A 46 -3.03 -8.82 -19.17
C LYS A 46 -2.36 -8.07 -20.32
N ASP A 47 -3.00 -7.03 -20.84
CA ASP A 47 -2.44 -6.13 -21.85
C ASP A 47 -1.65 -5.02 -21.15
N LEU A 48 -0.45 -5.38 -20.70
CA LEU A 48 0.40 -4.50 -19.90
C LEU A 48 0.88 -3.28 -20.68
N ASP A 49 1.09 -3.40 -21.98
CA ASP A 49 1.57 -2.30 -22.82
C ASP A 49 0.51 -1.19 -22.97
N ASN A 50 -0.75 -1.55 -23.18
CA ASN A 50 -1.82 -0.56 -23.19
C ASN A 50 -2.14 -0.04 -21.79
N ALA A 51 -2.01 -0.88 -20.74
CA ALA A 51 -2.15 -0.40 -19.36
C ALA A 51 -1.17 0.73 -19.06
N VAL A 52 0.11 0.54 -19.39
CA VAL A 52 1.16 1.56 -19.24
C VAL A 52 0.79 2.85 -19.97
N LYS A 53 0.42 2.76 -21.27
CA LYS A 53 0.06 3.94 -22.07
C LYS A 53 -1.09 4.74 -21.46
N TYR A 54 -2.13 4.05 -20.98
CA TYR A 54 -3.30 4.70 -20.40
C TYR A 54 -3.01 5.33 -19.04
N TYR A 55 -2.21 4.68 -18.19
CA TYR A 55 -1.79 5.28 -16.92
C TYR A 55 -0.87 6.49 -17.15
N GLU A 56 0.09 6.42 -18.07
CA GLU A 56 0.93 7.56 -18.45
C GLU A 56 0.09 8.72 -18.99
N LYS A 57 -0.96 8.44 -19.77
CA LYS A 57 -1.90 9.45 -20.23
C LYS A 57 -2.66 10.08 -19.06
N ALA A 58 -3.16 9.29 -18.12
CA ALA A 58 -3.82 9.79 -16.91
C ALA A 58 -2.89 10.73 -16.11
N ILE A 59 -1.63 10.33 -15.90
CA ILE A 59 -0.61 11.14 -15.23
C ILE A 59 -0.29 12.44 -15.99
N SER A 60 -0.25 12.38 -17.33
CA SER A 60 0.02 13.58 -18.14
C SER A 60 -1.09 14.63 -18.04
N ILE A 61 -2.34 14.18 -17.83
CA ILE A 61 -3.50 15.05 -17.63
C ILE A 61 -3.54 15.54 -16.18
N ASP A 62 -3.26 14.63 -15.23
CA ASP A 62 -3.22 14.91 -13.80
C ASP A 62 -1.94 14.37 -13.15
N PRO A 63 -0.90 15.21 -13.00
CA PRO A 63 0.32 14.82 -12.31
C PRO A 63 0.15 14.51 -10.81
N GLY A 64 -1.02 14.76 -10.23
CA GLY A 64 -1.36 14.42 -8.84
C GLY A 64 -2.15 13.12 -8.70
N TYR A 65 -2.40 12.37 -9.78
CA TYR A 65 -3.24 11.18 -9.76
C TYR A 65 -2.49 9.97 -9.18
N VAL A 66 -2.45 9.88 -7.85
CA VAL A 66 -1.70 8.87 -7.07
C VAL A 66 -1.96 7.44 -7.54
N ASP A 67 -3.22 7.04 -7.72
CA ASP A 67 -3.56 5.67 -8.12
C ASP A 67 -2.99 5.28 -9.49
N ALA A 68 -2.79 6.27 -10.39
CA ALA A 68 -2.20 6.03 -11.70
C ALA A 68 -0.69 5.77 -11.59
N TYR A 69 0.01 6.45 -10.67
CA TYR A 69 1.41 6.16 -10.36
C TYR A 69 1.57 4.75 -9.76
N ASP A 70 0.72 4.38 -8.80
CA ASP A 70 0.74 3.04 -8.20
C ASP A 70 0.50 1.93 -9.23
N ASN A 71 -0.56 2.06 -10.03
CA ASN A 71 -0.88 1.05 -11.02
C ASN A 71 0.09 1.02 -12.21
N LEU A 72 0.74 2.14 -12.54
CA LEU A 72 1.82 2.16 -13.51
C LEU A 72 3.06 1.42 -12.98
N GLY A 73 3.43 1.65 -11.72
CA GLY A 73 4.48 0.88 -11.04
C GLY A 73 4.17 -0.62 -11.03
N LEU A 74 2.89 -0.97 -10.81
CA LEU A 74 2.43 -2.36 -10.84
C LEU A 74 2.54 -2.97 -12.24
N ALA A 75 2.13 -2.25 -13.28
CA ALA A 75 2.27 -2.69 -14.66
C ALA A 75 3.74 -2.97 -15.01
N PHE A 76 4.67 -2.07 -14.66
CA PHE A 76 6.10 -2.29 -14.90
C PHE A 76 6.67 -3.46 -14.10
N ARG A 77 6.22 -3.68 -12.86
CA ARG A 77 6.62 -4.86 -12.07
C ARG A 77 6.18 -6.15 -12.75
N HIS A 78 4.96 -6.21 -13.29
CA HIS A 78 4.47 -7.36 -14.04
C HIS A 78 5.20 -7.58 -15.37
N GLN A 79 5.72 -6.51 -16.00
CA GLN A 79 6.62 -6.60 -17.14
C GLN A 79 8.06 -6.98 -16.76
N GLY A 80 8.38 -7.10 -15.48
CA GLY A 80 9.73 -7.37 -14.98
C GLY A 80 10.66 -6.16 -14.96
N ASN A 81 10.16 -4.96 -15.27
CA ASN A 81 10.94 -3.72 -15.24
C ASN A 81 10.93 -3.12 -13.82
N LEU A 82 11.78 -3.65 -12.96
CA LEU A 82 11.84 -3.29 -11.54
C LEU A 82 12.34 -1.87 -11.31
N GLU A 83 13.18 -1.32 -12.19
CA GLU A 83 13.68 0.05 -12.13
C GLU A 83 12.55 1.07 -12.35
N LYS A 84 11.72 0.86 -13.38
CA LYS A 84 10.56 1.72 -13.61
C LYS A 84 9.51 1.54 -12.52
N ALA A 85 9.29 0.32 -12.04
CA ALA A 85 8.38 0.08 -10.93
C ALA A 85 8.80 0.88 -9.68
N GLU A 86 10.08 0.78 -9.27
CA GLU A 86 10.63 1.56 -8.16
C GLU A 86 10.43 3.07 -8.36
N PHE A 87 10.71 3.57 -9.56
CA PHE A 87 10.56 5.00 -9.88
C PHE A 87 9.12 5.49 -9.66
N TYR A 88 8.13 4.77 -10.21
CA TYR A 88 6.73 5.21 -10.13
C TYR A 88 6.13 5.04 -8.74
N TYR A 89 6.50 4.01 -7.97
CA TYR A 89 6.09 3.92 -6.56
C TYR A 89 6.68 5.04 -5.71
N LYS A 90 7.95 5.42 -5.93
CA LYS A 90 8.55 6.59 -5.26
C LYS A 90 7.81 7.88 -5.60
N LYS A 91 7.40 8.06 -6.86
CA LYS A 91 6.58 9.22 -7.26
C LYS A 91 5.22 9.22 -6.58
N SER A 92 4.58 8.07 -6.45
CA SER A 92 3.33 7.93 -5.67
C SER A 92 3.53 8.36 -4.21
N ILE A 93 4.60 7.88 -3.56
CA ILE A 93 4.95 8.22 -2.17
C ILE A 93 5.30 9.71 -2.01
N GLU A 94 5.98 10.33 -2.98
CA GLU A 94 6.24 11.77 -2.96
C GLU A 94 4.93 12.60 -2.93
N ILE A 95 3.88 12.12 -3.60
CA ILE A 95 2.57 12.80 -3.66
C ILE A 95 1.72 12.45 -2.42
N TYR A 96 1.72 11.18 -2.01
CA TYR A 96 0.98 10.67 -0.87
C TYR A 96 1.87 9.81 0.05
N PRO A 97 2.57 10.43 1.02
CA PRO A 97 3.56 9.74 1.86
C PRO A 97 3.03 8.66 2.80
N ASN A 98 1.71 8.60 3.01
CA ASN A 98 1.07 7.57 3.84
C ASN A 98 0.35 6.52 2.96
N GLY A 99 0.71 6.43 1.67
CA GLY A 99 0.16 5.48 0.72
C GLY A 99 0.60 4.05 1.01
N TYR A 100 -0.21 3.30 1.77
CA TYR A 100 0.08 1.92 2.16
C TYR A 100 0.48 1.02 0.97
N LEU A 101 -0.30 1.03 -0.12
CA LEU A 101 -0.06 0.18 -1.29
C LEU A 101 1.26 0.52 -2.00
N ALA A 102 1.65 1.80 -2.03
CA ALA A 102 2.90 2.22 -2.64
C ALA A 102 4.11 1.71 -1.83
N HIS A 103 4.07 1.84 -0.50
CA HIS A 103 5.10 1.30 0.39
C HIS A 103 5.20 -0.23 0.30
N GLN A 104 4.05 -0.93 0.31
CA GLN A 104 4.01 -2.38 0.17
C GLN A 104 4.65 -2.84 -1.14
N ASN A 105 4.25 -2.25 -2.26
CA ASN A 105 4.80 -2.64 -3.55
C ASN A 105 6.27 -2.26 -3.71
N LEU A 106 6.71 -1.13 -3.15
CA LEU A 106 8.12 -0.74 -3.13
C LEU A 106 8.96 -1.71 -2.30
N ALA A 107 8.45 -2.18 -1.16
CA ALA A 107 9.09 -3.23 -0.35
C ALA A 107 9.28 -4.52 -1.15
N ILE A 108 8.26 -4.94 -1.90
CA ILE A 108 8.31 -6.12 -2.78
C ILE A 108 9.36 -5.92 -3.87
N VAL A 109 9.39 -4.77 -4.54
CA VAL A 109 10.40 -4.44 -5.57
C VAL A 109 11.80 -4.51 -4.97
N TYR A 110 12.01 -3.98 -3.77
CA TYR A 110 13.29 -4.08 -3.08
C TYR A 110 13.67 -5.53 -2.73
N GLY A 111 12.72 -6.36 -2.31
CA GLY A 111 12.93 -7.78 -2.11
C GLY A 111 13.37 -8.50 -3.39
N LEU A 112 12.70 -8.24 -4.52
CA LEU A 112 13.05 -8.81 -5.83
C LEU A 112 14.44 -8.37 -6.30
N LYS A 113 14.86 -7.14 -5.96
CA LYS A 113 16.20 -6.60 -6.22
C LYS A 113 17.25 -7.03 -5.19
N LYS A 114 16.87 -7.85 -4.19
CA LYS A 114 17.71 -8.26 -3.04
C LYS A 114 18.25 -7.09 -2.21
N LEU A 115 17.56 -5.94 -2.24
CA LEU A 115 17.87 -4.76 -1.44
C LEU A 115 17.14 -4.84 -0.10
N TYR A 116 17.47 -5.85 0.71
CA TYR A 116 16.71 -6.25 1.89
C TYR A 116 16.58 -5.14 2.94
N ASP A 117 17.63 -4.34 3.17
CA ASP A 117 17.59 -3.21 4.11
C ASP A 117 16.57 -2.14 3.69
N LYS A 118 16.42 -1.90 2.39
CA LYS A 118 15.42 -0.96 1.88
C LYS A 118 14.02 -1.53 2.05
N ALA A 119 13.82 -2.81 1.74
CA ALA A 119 12.55 -3.48 1.96
C ALA A 119 12.12 -3.42 3.44
N LEU A 120 13.04 -3.66 4.38
CA LEU A 120 12.79 -3.54 5.82
C LEU A 120 12.28 -2.15 6.21
N ASN A 121 12.88 -1.09 5.66
CA ASN A 121 12.44 0.28 5.97
C ASN A 121 11.01 0.53 5.49
N GLU A 122 10.64 0.05 4.31
CA GLU A 122 9.26 0.16 3.81
C GLU A 122 8.27 -0.61 4.71
N TYR A 123 8.60 -1.83 5.13
CA TYR A 123 7.74 -2.59 6.07
C TYR A 123 7.58 -1.90 7.43
N LYS A 124 8.64 -1.26 7.94
CA LYS A 124 8.55 -0.44 9.17
C LYS A 124 7.63 0.77 8.98
N ILE A 125 7.62 1.38 7.80
CA ILE A 125 6.69 2.47 7.49
C ILE A 125 5.27 1.94 7.45
N MET A 126 5.01 0.78 6.85
CA MET A 126 3.68 0.15 6.83
C MET A 126 3.14 -0.06 8.26
N ILE A 127 3.96 -0.61 9.17
CA ILE A 127 3.58 -0.77 10.59
C ILE A 127 3.36 0.58 11.30
N LYS A 128 4.07 1.63 10.89
CA LYS A 128 3.84 2.98 11.43
C LYS A 128 2.52 3.58 10.95
N ILE A 129 2.12 3.28 9.71
CA ILE A 129 0.85 3.70 9.13
C ILE A 129 -0.30 2.92 9.80
N ASP A 130 -0.16 1.59 9.92
CA ASP A 130 -1.10 0.71 10.59
C ASP A 130 -0.35 -0.30 11.49
N PRO A 131 -0.38 -0.11 12.82
CA PRO A 131 0.25 -1.02 13.77
C PRO A 131 -0.28 -2.46 13.78
N ASN A 132 -1.47 -2.69 13.21
CA ASN A 132 -2.14 -3.98 13.11
C ASN A 132 -1.99 -4.61 11.71
N ASP A 133 -1.10 -4.08 10.87
CA ASP A 133 -0.86 -4.59 9.52
C ASP A 133 -0.11 -5.93 9.51
N PRO A 134 -0.77 -7.05 9.14
CA PRO A 134 -0.12 -8.36 9.17
C PRO A 134 0.95 -8.51 8.07
N GLU A 135 0.78 -7.87 6.90
CA GLU A 135 1.76 -7.89 5.81
C GLU A 135 3.10 -7.23 6.20
N GLY A 136 3.07 -6.12 6.94
CA GLY A 136 4.26 -5.45 7.44
C GLY A 136 5.10 -6.36 8.34
N TYR A 137 4.48 -7.01 9.33
CA TYR A 137 5.17 -7.98 10.19
C TYR A 137 5.68 -9.19 9.41
N TYR A 138 4.89 -9.70 8.45
CA TYR A 138 5.34 -10.81 7.60
C TYR A 138 6.55 -10.43 6.73
N GLY A 139 6.57 -9.21 6.20
CA GLY A 139 7.70 -8.65 5.48
C GLY A 139 8.98 -8.58 6.33
N ILE A 140 8.86 -8.11 7.57
CA ILE A 140 9.97 -8.07 8.55
C ILE A 140 10.44 -9.49 8.90
N ALA A 141 9.53 -10.46 9.07
CA ALA A 141 9.89 -11.84 9.33
C ALA A 141 10.75 -12.44 8.19
N ASN A 142 10.36 -12.19 6.93
CA ASN A 142 11.13 -12.63 5.76
C ASN A 142 12.52 -11.98 5.69
N TYR A 143 12.63 -10.70 6.06
CA TYR A 143 13.91 -10.00 6.17
C TYR A 143 14.82 -10.69 7.19
N TYR A 144 14.34 -10.92 8.42
CA TYR A 144 15.17 -11.49 9.49
C TYR A 144 15.62 -12.91 9.18
N MET A 145 14.77 -13.70 8.52
CA MET A 145 15.17 -14.99 8.01
C MET A 145 16.29 -14.87 6.97
N THR A 146 16.20 -13.90 6.05
CA THR A 146 17.23 -13.74 4.99
C THR A 146 18.60 -13.45 5.57
N ILE A 147 18.67 -12.76 6.72
CA ILE A 147 19.93 -12.48 7.42
C ILE A 147 20.27 -13.51 8.52
N GLY A 148 19.51 -14.62 8.60
CA GLY A 148 19.77 -15.73 9.52
C GLY A 148 19.36 -15.47 10.98
N ASN A 149 18.64 -14.39 11.28
CA ASN A 149 18.14 -14.12 12.62
C ASN A 149 16.79 -14.80 12.83
N ASN A 150 16.82 -16.08 13.19
CA ASN A 150 15.62 -16.92 13.30
C ASN A 150 14.69 -16.49 14.44
N ASP A 151 15.23 -15.96 15.54
CA ASP A 151 14.45 -15.50 16.69
C ASP A 151 13.54 -14.33 16.32
N LEU A 152 14.11 -13.28 15.71
CA LEU A 152 13.34 -12.12 15.27
C LEU A 152 12.41 -12.47 14.10
N ALA A 153 12.82 -13.40 13.23
CA ALA A 153 11.94 -13.90 12.18
C ALA A 153 10.71 -14.60 12.77
N LEU A 154 10.90 -15.45 13.79
CA LEU A 154 9.83 -16.20 14.45
C LEU A 154 8.88 -15.28 15.22
N GLU A 155 9.42 -14.29 15.94
CA GLU A 155 8.63 -13.30 16.66
C GLU A 155 7.68 -12.55 15.71
N ASN A 156 8.22 -12.02 14.60
CA ASN A 156 7.44 -11.26 13.63
C ASN A 156 6.46 -12.14 12.86
N ALA A 157 6.84 -13.38 12.53
CA ALA A 157 5.95 -14.34 11.87
C ALA A 157 4.74 -14.69 12.75
N LYS A 158 4.95 -14.91 14.05
CA LYS A 158 3.85 -15.14 15.01
C LYS A 158 2.91 -13.95 15.12
N LYS A 159 3.47 -12.73 15.14
CA LYS A 159 2.65 -11.51 15.19
C LYS A 159 1.81 -11.34 13.93
N ALA A 160 2.41 -11.57 12.76
CA ALA A 160 1.69 -11.58 11.49
C ALA A 160 0.56 -12.63 11.48
N LEU A 161 0.84 -13.86 11.92
CA LEU A 161 -0.15 -14.94 11.99
C LEU A 161 -1.35 -14.54 12.83
N LYS A 162 -1.11 -14.06 14.06
CA LYS A 162 -2.18 -13.63 14.97
C LYS A 162 -3.07 -12.56 14.33
N LEU A 163 -2.46 -11.57 13.68
CA LEU A 163 -3.20 -10.48 13.02
C LEU A 163 -4.00 -10.99 11.80
N TYR A 164 -3.45 -11.91 11.01
CA TYR A 164 -4.21 -12.54 9.92
C TYR A 164 -5.40 -13.36 10.45
N GLU A 165 -5.24 -14.10 11.55
CA GLU A 165 -6.32 -14.84 12.20
C GLU A 165 -7.44 -13.91 12.66
N GLU A 166 -7.11 -12.80 13.33
CA GLU A 166 -8.07 -11.78 13.77
C GLU A 166 -8.84 -11.17 12.57
N VAL A 167 -8.14 -10.84 11.48
CA VAL A 167 -8.77 -10.33 10.24
C VAL A 167 -9.68 -11.39 9.57
N THR A 168 -9.26 -12.66 9.57
CA THR A 168 -9.98 -13.76 8.93
C THR A 168 -11.29 -14.07 9.67
N GLU A 169 -11.29 -13.97 11.00
CA GLU A 169 -12.49 -14.12 11.83
C GLU A 169 -13.48 -12.97 11.63
N GLU A 170 -13.00 -11.74 11.40
CA GLU A 170 -13.83 -10.54 11.23
C GLU A 170 -14.44 -10.41 9.81
N PHE A 171 -13.71 -10.81 8.76
CA PHE A 171 -14.09 -10.58 7.36
C PHE A 171 -14.28 -11.89 6.56
N SER A 172 -15.31 -12.65 6.91
CA SER A 172 -15.66 -13.98 6.37
C SER A 172 -15.77 -14.14 4.83
N ASN A 173 -15.66 -13.06 4.05
CA ASN A 173 -15.75 -13.08 2.58
C ASN A 173 -14.39 -13.07 1.85
N ARG A 174 -13.24 -12.97 2.54
CA ARG A 174 -11.87 -13.09 1.94
C ARG A 174 -11.13 -14.38 2.32
N LEU A 175 -11.87 -15.34 2.87
CA LEU A 175 -11.37 -16.53 3.56
C LEU A 175 -10.28 -17.31 2.80
N ARG A 176 -10.36 -17.46 1.47
CA ARG A 176 -9.44 -18.35 0.73
C ARG A 176 -8.01 -17.80 0.62
N ASP A 177 -7.84 -16.55 0.21
CA ASP A 177 -6.51 -15.94 0.02
C ASP A 177 -5.83 -15.73 1.38
N ASP A 178 -6.61 -15.37 2.41
CA ASP A 178 -6.11 -15.19 3.77
C ASP A 178 -5.73 -16.53 4.42
N LEU A 179 -6.48 -17.62 4.18
CA LEU A 179 -6.11 -18.97 4.63
C LEU A 179 -4.82 -19.49 3.99
N GLU A 180 -4.60 -19.23 2.69
CA GLU A 180 -3.34 -19.60 2.03
C GLU A 180 -2.14 -18.86 2.65
N LYS A 181 -2.30 -17.57 2.99
CA LYS A 181 -1.28 -16.80 3.70
C LYS A 181 -1.04 -17.33 5.12
N VAL A 182 -2.10 -17.61 5.88
CA VAL A 182 -2.04 -18.22 7.22
C VAL A 182 -1.25 -19.52 7.16
N GLN A 183 -1.62 -20.45 6.28
CA GLN A 183 -0.93 -21.73 6.14
C GLN A 183 0.55 -21.56 5.78
N LYS A 184 0.86 -20.58 4.92
CA LYS A 184 2.25 -20.27 4.55
C LYS A 184 3.04 -19.75 5.76
N ILE A 185 2.44 -18.94 6.61
CA ILE A 185 3.07 -18.41 7.83
C ILE A 185 3.25 -19.51 8.87
N GLU A 186 2.27 -20.39 9.04
CA GLU A 186 2.39 -21.56 9.93
C GLU A 186 3.56 -22.46 9.52
N ASN A 187 3.65 -22.79 8.23
CA ASN A 187 4.77 -23.56 7.67
C ASN A 187 6.10 -22.86 7.94
N LYS A 188 6.12 -21.53 7.80
CA LYS A 188 7.30 -20.71 8.11
C LYS A 188 7.69 -20.78 9.57
N ILE A 189 6.73 -20.70 10.47
CA ILE A 189 6.94 -20.81 11.92
C ILE A 189 7.49 -22.19 12.28
N MET A 190 6.98 -23.26 11.66
CA MET A 190 7.49 -24.62 11.88
C MET A 190 8.95 -24.75 11.46
N GLU A 191 9.31 -24.24 10.29
CA GLU A 191 10.69 -24.22 9.78
C GLU A 191 11.63 -23.45 10.72
N LEU A 192 11.23 -22.25 11.15
CA LEU A 192 12.03 -21.42 12.05
C LEU A 192 12.23 -22.06 13.43
N LYS A 193 11.21 -22.73 13.97
CA LYS A 193 11.33 -23.50 15.22
C LYS A 193 12.32 -24.66 15.07
N TYR A 194 12.31 -25.36 13.93
CA TYR A 194 13.28 -26.42 13.68
C TYR A 194 14.70 -25.85 13.66
N LEU A 195 14.93 -24.76 12.93
CA LEU A 195 16.25 -24.12 12.81
C LEU A 195 16.78 -23.49 14.11
N SER A 196 15.92 -23.18 15.08
CA SER A 196 16.32 -22.58 16.37
C SER A 196 16.63 -23.62 17.45
N ASN A 197 16.33 -24.90 17.18
CA ASN A 197 16.61 -26.03 18.08
C ASN A 197 17.94 -26.75 17.77
N TYR A 198 18.73 -26.21 16.83
CA TYR A 198 20.08 -26.65 16.45
C TYR A 198 21.05 -25.48 16.57
#